data_AF-W1VNG8-F1
#
_entry.id   AF-W1VNG8-F1
#
_cell.length_a   1.000
_cell.length_b   1.000
_cell.length_c   1.000
_cell.angle_alpha   90.00
_cell.angle_beta   90.00
_cell.angle_gamma   90.00
#
_symmetry.space_group_name_H-M   'P 1'
#
loop_
_entity.id
_entity.type
_entity.pdbx_description
1 polymer ?
#
loop_
_entity_poly.entity_id
_entity_poly.type
_entity_poly.pdbx_seq_one_letter_code
_entity_poly.pdbx_strand_id
1 'polypeptide(L)'
;MHDGVPDSVSPKAELAPRWLEEITDPKTASWVAQHNESTRQLLGSPSLNTLVSEIRDLLDNPDRMPVVTDHHGMLYNLWTDAAHPRGLWRRTTWESYVQGAPGRSDRTPPATQWE
;
A
#
# COMPACT_ATOMS: atom_id res chain seq x y z
N MET A 1 -39.73 26.63 27.69
CA MET A 1 -40.28 26.16 26.41
C MET A 1 -39.16 26.22 25.39
N HIS A 2 -38.38 25.15 25.27
CA HIS A 2 -37.48 24.95 24.13
C HIS A 2 -38.21 23.98 23.22
N ASP A 3 -38.71 24.49 22.10
CA ASP A 3 -39.30 23.69 21.04
C ASP A 3 -38.24 22.74 20.48
N GLY A 4 -38.60 21.46 20.40
CA GLY A 4 -37.74 20.40 19.90
C GLY A 4 -37.36 20.65 18.45
N VAL A 5 -36.06 20.63 18.18
CA VAL A 5 -35.55 20.43 16.81
C VAL A 5 -36.08 19.07 16.36
N PRO A 6 -36.86 18.97 15.27
CA PRO A 6 -37.22 17.67 14.75
C PRO A 6 -35.93 16.99 14.30
N ASP A 7 -35.67 15.79 14.80
CA ASP A 7 -34.65 14.89 14.27
C ASP A 7 -35.01 14.53 12.82
N SER A 8 -34.73 15.45 11.90
CA SER A 8 -34.80 15.19 10.47
C SER A 8 -33.55 14.42 10.08
N VAL A 9 -33.48 13.15 10.50
CA VAL A 9 -32.60 12.17 9.87
C VAL A 9 -33.17 11.97 8.47
N SER A 10 -32.63 12.70 7.49
CA SER A 10 -32.89 12.40 6.09
C SER A 10 -32.57 10.92 5.87
N PRO A 11 -33.46 10.10 5.27
CA PRO A 11 -33.12 8.73 4.97
C PRO A 11 -31.98 8.79 3.96
N LYS A 12 -30.75 8.55 4.41
CA LYS A 12 -29.63 8.30 3.50
C LYS A 12 -30.08 7.11 2.69
N ALA A 13 -30.47 7.32 1.44
CA ALA A 13 -30.75 6.23 0.52
C ALA A 13 -29.63 5.22 0.70
N GLU A 14 -29.97 3.99 1.08
CA GLU A 14 -28.98 2.95 1.33
C GLU A 14 -28.10 2.88 0.08
N LEU A 15 -26.83 3.31 0.20
CA LEU A 15 -25.89 3.41 -0.92
C LEU A 15 -25.63 2.04 -1.56
N ALA A 16 -25.97 0.97 -0.84
CA ALA A 16 -25.87 -0.40 -1.27
C ALA A 16 -26.94 -1.25 -0.56
N PRO A 17 -27.40 -2.35 -1.18
CA PRO A 17 -28.23 -3.34 -0.50
C PRO A 17 -27.52 -3.94 0.74
N ARG A 18 -28.22 -4.06 1.87
CA ARG A 18 -27.66 -4.59 3.14
C ARG A 18 -26.99 -5.95 3.06
N TRP A 19 -27.39 -6.82 2.14
CA TRP A 19 -26.78 -8.15 2.03
C TRP A 19 -25.29 -8.07 1.64
N LEU A 20 -24.84 -6.98 1.02
CA LEU A 20 -23.41 -6.77 0.73
C LEU A 20 -22.57 -6.52 1.99
N GLU A 21 -23.18 -6.28 3.15
CA GLU A 21 -22.47 -6.12 4.43
C GLU A 21 -22.00 -7.47 5.00
N GLU A 22 -22.66 -8.58 4.65
CA GLU A 22 -22.27 -9.92 5.07
C GLU A 22 -21.27 -10.51 4.07
N ILE A 23 -19.97 -10.40 4.39
CA ILE A 23 -18.88 -10.81 3.51
C ILE A 23 -18.78 -12.33 3.32
N THR A 24 -19.36 -13.11 4.24
CA THR A 24 -19.32 -14.57 4.18
C THR A 24 -20.52 -15.18 3.44
N ASP A 25 -21.52 -14.36 3.10
CA ASP A 25 -22.69 -14.80 2.33
C ASP A 25 -22.26 -15.22 0.90
N PRO A 26 -22.58 -16.45 0.45
CA PRO A 26 -22.34 -16.88 -0.93
C PRO A 26 -22.88 -15.91 -1.98
N LYS A 27 -23.98 -15.20 -1.70
CA LYS A 27 -24.53 -14.19 -2.60
C LYS A 27 -23.59 -12.99 -2.75
N THR A 28 -23.04 -12.49 -1.65
CA THR A 28 -22.02 -11.42 -1.62
C THR A 28 -20.79 -11.82 -2.41
N ALA A 29 -20.24 -13.00 -2.13
CA ALA A 29 -19.08 -13.52 -2.86
C ALA A 29 -19.35 -13.65 -4.37
N SER A 30 -20.53 -14.15 -4.76
CA SER A 30 -20.91 -14.31 -6.17
C SER A 30 -21.04 -12.96 -6.89
N TRP A 31 -21.63 -11.96 -6.23
CA TRP A 31 -21.75 -10.63 -6.79
C TRP A 31 -20.39 -9.96 -6.97
N VAL A 32 -19.50 -10.04 -5.98
CA VAL A 32 -18.13 -9.51 -6.05
C VAL A 32 -17.36 -10.17 -7.20
N ALA A 33 -17.47 -11.50 -7.33
CA ALA A 33 -16.81 -12.23 -8.42
C ALA A 33 -17.27 -11.75 -9.81
N GLN A 34 -18.58 -11.55 -10.01
CA GLN A 34 -19.12 -11.05 -11.28
C GLN A 34 -18.63 -9.63 -11.60
N HIS A 35 -18.60 -8.74 -10.60
CA HIS A 35 -18.16 -7.36 -10.81
C HIS A 35 -16.65 -7.28 -11.09
N ASN A 36 -15.86 -8.08 -10.37
CA ASN A 36 -14.43 -8.21 -10.62
C ASN A 36 -14.16 -8.73 -12.05
N GLU A 37 -14.90 -9.73 -12.49
CA GLU A 37 -14.75 -10.28 -13.83
C GLU A 37 -15.12 -9.27 -14.91
N SER A 38 -16.27 -8.58 -14.76
CA SER A 38 -16.66 -7.51 -15.67
C SER A 38 -15.59 -6.41 -15.76
N THR A 39 -15.01 -6.03 -14.62
CA THR A 39 -13.92 -5.03 -14.56
C THR A 39 -12.67 -5.51 -15.28
N ARG A 40 -12.26 -6.77 -15.07
CA ARG A 40 -11.11 -7.37 -15.75
C ARG A 40 -11.31 -7.46 -17.25
N GLN A 41 -12.51 -7.79 -17.72
CA GLN A 41 -12.82 -7.83 -19.15
C GLN A 41 -12.76 -6.44 -19.78
N LEU A 42 -13.21 -5.41 -19.05
CA LEU A 42 -13.23 -4.04 -19.55
C LEU A 42 -11.85 -3.39 -19.55
N LEU A 43 -11.05 -3.61 -18.49
CA LEU A 43 -9.78 -2.90 -18.27
C LEU A 43 -8.55 -3.76 -18.58
N GLY A 44 -8.71 -5.09 -18.64
CA GLY A 44 -7.65 -6.03 -18.95
C GLY A 44 -7.11 -5.81 -20.36
N SER A 45 -5.84 -5.43 -20.45
CA SER A 45 -5.18 -5.14 -21.72
C SER A 45 -3.69 -5.43 -21.64
N PRO A 46 -3.02 -5.70 -22.78
CA PRO A 46 -1.56 -5.86 -22.80
C PRO A 46 -0.81 -4.64 -22.23
N SER A 47 -1.29 -3.43 -22.50
CA SER A 47 -0.70 -2.19 -21.96
C SER A 47 -0.80 -2.10 -20.44
N LEU A 48 -1.92 -2.52 -19.86
CA LEU A 48 -2.05 -2.63 -18.40
C LEU A 48 -1.02 -3.60 -17.82
N ASN A 49 -0.83 -4.77 -18.46
CA ASN A 49 0.15 -5.75 -17.99
C ASN A 49 1.59 -5.22 -18.05
N THR A 50 1.94 -4.50 -19.12
CA THR A 50 3.24 -3.82 -19.24
C THR A 50 3.42 -2.80 -18.11
N LEU A 51 2.44 -1.92 -17.89
CA LEU A 51 2.50 -0.92 -16.82
C LEU A 51 2.65 -1.57 -15.43
N VAL A 52 1.90 -2.64 -15.18
CA VAL A 52 1.99 -3.40 -13.93
C VAL A 52 3.39 -3.99 -13.75
N SER A 53 4.02 -4.50 -14.81
CA SER A 53 5.40 -5.00 -14.76
C SER A 53 6.39 -3.88 -14.44
N GLU A 54 6.32 -2.75 -15.14
CA GLU A 54 7.22 -1.61 -14.93
C GLU A 54 7.13 -1.07 -13.49
N ILE A 55 5.92 -0.95 -12.95
CA ILE A 55 5.71 -0.52 -11.56
C ILE A 55 6.29 -1.54 -10.59
N ARG A 56 6.09 -2.85 -10.83
CA ARG A 56 6.67 -3.90 -9.98
C ARG A 56 8.19 -3.87 -10.00
N ASP A 57 8.79 -3.75 -11.17
CA ASP A 57 10.26 -3.68 -11.29
C ASP A 57 10.82 -2.48 -10.51
N LEU A 58 10.13 -1.34 -10.51
CA LEU A 58 10.51 -0.18 -9.70
C LEU A 58 10.31 -0.42 -8.19
N LEU A 59 9.22 -1.08 -7.80
CA LEU A 59 8.92 -1.37 -6.40
C LEU A 59 9.81 -2.47 -5.81
N ASP A 60 10.29 -3.40 -6.64
CA ASP A 60 11.19 -4.48 -6.22
C ASP A 60 12.66 -4.10 -6.38
N ASN A 61 12.94 -2.89 -6.90
CA ASN A 61 14.30 -2.41 -7.11
C ASN A 61 15.05 -2.24 -5.76
N PRO A 62 16.20 -2.94 -5.55
CA PRO A 62 16.98 -2.83 -4.33
C PRO A 62 17.58 -1.43 -4.09
N ASP A 63 17.73 -0.63 -5.14
CA ASP A 63 18.28 0.73 -5.09
C ASP A 63 17.24 1.78 -4.68
N ARG A 64 15.98 1.37 -4.41
CA ARG A 64 14.94 2.31 -3.94
C ARG A 64 15.33 2.92 -2.60
N MET A 65 15.23 4.24 -2.52
CA MET A 65 15.49 4.98 -1.28
C MET A 65 14.60 4.49 -0.13
N PRO A 66 15.18 3.98 0.97
CA PRO A 66 14.40 3.53 2.11
C PRO A 66 13.92 4.71 2.94
N VAL A 67 12.60 4.88 3.02
CA VAL A 67 11.97 5.87 3.89
C VAL A 67 12.02 5.38 5.34
N VAL A 68 12.59 6.19 6.23
CA VAL A 68 12.82 5.84 7.63
C VAL A 68 12.05 6.76 8.58
N THR A 69 11.69 6.22 9.73
CA THR A 69 11.20 6.99 10.88
C THR A 69 12.25 6.94 11.99
N ASP A 70 12.58 8.09 12.57
CA ASP A 70 13.45 8.18 13.75
C ASP A 70 12.68 7.88 15.04
N HIS A 71 13.25 7.04 15.88
CA HIS A 71 12.77 6.81 17.24
C HIS A 71 13.92 6.42 18.17
N HIS A 72 14.13 7.21 19.23
CA HIS A 72 15.16 6.98 20.26
C HIS A 72 16.58 6.72 19.70
N GLY A 73 16.99 7.45 18.66
CA GLY A 73 18.32 7.35 18.08
C GLY A 73 18.53 6.18 17.11
N MET A 74 17.45 5.48 16.76
CA MET A 74 17.44 4.44 15.73
C MET A 74 16.47 4.83 14.61
N LEU A 75 16.80 4.41 13.40
CA LEU A 75 15.99 4.57 12.20
C LEU A 75 15.29 3.26 11.87
N TYR A 76 13.98 3.33 11.63
CA TYR A 76 13.15 2.16 11.34
C TYR A 76 12.60 2.23 9.92
N ASN A 77 12.61 1.09 9.22
CA ASN A 77 12.06 0.96 7.88
C ASN A 77 11.26 -0.34 7.74
N LEU A 78 10.15 -0.28 7.02
CA LEU A 78 9.45 -1.45 6.50
C LEU A 78 9.83 -1.62 5.03
N TRP A 79 10.56 -2.68 4.72
CA TRP A 79 11.09 -2.93 3.38
C TRP A 79 10.31 -4.04 2.68
N THR A 80 9.72 -3.75 1.53
CA THR A 80 9.02 -4.74 0.69
C THR A 80 9.73 -4.90 -0.65
N ASP A 81 9.96 -6.15 -1.05
CA ASP A 81 10.50 -6.53 -2.35
C ASP A 81 9.91 -7.87 -2.78
N ALA A 82 10.36 -8.40 -3.92
CA ALA A 82 9.92 -9.68 -4.46
C ALA A 82 10.17 -10.87 -3.52
N ALA A 83 11.22 -10.84 -2.69
CA ALA A 83 11.52 -11.88 -1.71
C ALA A 83 10.74 -11.70 -0.40
N HIS A 84 10.35 -10.47 -0.09
CA HIS A 84 9.67 -10.07 1.14
C HIS A 84 8.35 -9.33 0.84
N PRO A 85 7.36 -9.99 0.24
CA PRO A 85 6.10 -9.34 -0.18
C PRO A 85 5.23 -8.86 0.98
N ARG A 86 5.44 -9.40 2.19
CA ARG A 86 4.78 -8.94 3.43
C ARG A 86 5.59 -7.88 4.18
N GLY A 87 6.79 -7.58 3.70
CA GLY A 87 7.71 -6.66 4.31
C GLY A 87 8.66 -7.28 5.32
N LEU A 88 9.84 -6.69 5.43
CA LEU A 88 10.81 -6.85 6.51
C LEU A 88 10.80 -5.60 7.35
N TRP A 89 10.52 -5.75 8.63
CA TRP A 89 10.75 -4.66 9.58
C TRP A 89 12.21 -4.69 9.99
N ARG A 90 12.93 -3.60 9.70
CA ARG A 90 14.37 -3.47 9.90
C ARG A 90 14.72 -2.15 10.55
N ARG A 91 15.90 -2.08 11.16
CA ARG A 91 16.40 -0.83 11.75
C ARG A 91 17.89 -0.58 11.49
N THR A 92 18.33 0.65 11.68
CA THR A 92 19.73 1.07 11.53
C THR A 92 20.04 2.30 12.38
N THR A 93 21.31 2.71 12.45
CA THR A 93 21.73 3.96 13.08
C THR A 93 21.77 5.11 12.07
N TRP A 94 21.72 6.36 12.54
CA TRP A 94 21.88 7.53 11.67
C TRP A 94 23.22 7.50 10.91
N GLU A 95 24.29 7.09 11.58
CA GLU A 95 25.63 6.98 10.99
C GLU A 95 25.63 6.01 9.80
N SER A 96 25.12 4.80 9.98
CA SER A 96 25.09 3.80 8.89
C SER A 96 24.14 4.20 7.76
N TYR A 97 23.02 4.84 8.08
CA TYR A 97 22.07 5.32 7.08
C TYR A 97 22.66 6.39 6.17
N VAL A 98 23.32 7.41 6.74
CA VAL A 98 23.96 8.48 5.95
C VAL A 98 25.13 7.95 5.13
N GLN A 99 25.86 6.96 5.64
CA GLN A 99 26.96 6.33 4.90
C GLN A 99 26.47 5.60 3.65
N GLY A 100 25.29 4.98 3.69
CA GLY A 100 24.67 4.31 2.55
C GLY A 100 23.81 5.20 1.65
N ALA A 101 23.68 6.48 1.96
CA ALA A 101 23.01 7.42 1.09
C ALA A 101 23.81 7.61 -0.21
N PRO A 102 23.14 7.82 -1.37
CA PRO A 102 23.82 8.10 -2.62
C PRO A 102 24.77 9.30 -2.46
N GLY A 103 26.06 9.04 -2.66
CA GLY A 103 27.13 10.03 -2.57
C GLY A 103 27.36 10.77 -3.88
N ARG A 104 28.40 11.61 -3.90
CA ARG A 104 28.91 12.21 -5.14
C ARG A 104 29.27 11.10 -6.15
N SER A 105 29.03 11.33 -7.44
CA SER A 105 29.16 10.33 -8.52
C SER A 105 30.55 9.70 -8.68
N ASP A 106 31.57 10.23 -8.00
CA ASP A 106 32.96 9.75 -8.00
C ASP A 106 33.26 8.77 -6.84
N ARG A 107 32.29 8.44 -5.99
CA ARG A 107 32.42 7.46 -4.90
C ARG A 107 31.27 6.47 -4.86
N THR A 108 31.58 5.21 -4.62
CA THR A 108 30.61 4.20 -4.21
C THR A 108 30.46 4.25 -2.68
N PRO A 109 29.33 4.71 -2.12
CA PRO A 109 29.10 4.66 -0.69
C PRO A 109 29.03 3.20 -0.20
N PRO A 110 29.48 2.89 1.04
CA PRO A 110 29.22 1.59 1.65
C PRO A 110 27.71 1.41 1.87
N ALA A 111 27.17 0.20 1.75
CA ALA A 111 25.74 -0.03 1.95
C ALA A 111 25.32 0.25 3.40
N THR A 112 24.11 0.79 3.59
CA THR A 112 23.48 0.89 4.91
C THR A 112 23.40 -0.50 5.54
N GLN A 113 23.84 -0.62 6.79
CA GLN A 113 23.76 -1.85 7.56
C GLN A 113 22.40 -1.89 8.25
N TRP A 114 21.58 -2.85 7.84
CA TRP A 114 20.26 -3.10 8.41
C TRP A 114 20.29 -4.29 9.36
N GLU A 115 19.65 -4.13 10.51
CA GLU A 115 19.31 -5.19 11.47
C GLU A 115 17.89 -5.72 11.25
#